data_AF-A0AA46B0V8-F1
#
_entry.id   AF-A0AA46B0V8-F1
#
_cell.length_a   1.000
_cell.length_b   1.000
_cell.length_c   1.000
_cell.angle_alpha   90.00
_cell.angle_beta   90.00
_cell.angle_gamma   90.00
#
_symmetry.space_group_name_H-M   'P 1'
#
loop_
_entity.id
_entity.type
_entity.pdbx_description
1 polymer ?
#
loop_
_entity_poly.entity_id
_entity_poly.type
_entity_poly.pdbx_seq_one_letter_code
_entity_poly.pdbx_strand_id
1 'polypeptide(L)'
;MNNKVQLHDWDAAEHLRDEEDIAFFIEAALEEAPDDSAFIASVLGIVARARNISDLARTTGIARETLYKMLRGEGNPTMGNLSKLARSLGFRLSLVPVDSNGKPVKAKPKANSGKTTSKKVKKVA
;
A
#
# COMPACT_ATOMS: atom_id res chain seq x y z
N MET A 1 -14.10 8.18 -45.83
CA MET A 1 -12.83 8.11 -45.09
C MET A 1 -13.00 7.06 -43.99
N ASN A 2 -12.45 5.86 -44.15
CA ASN A 2 -12.49 4.82 -43.12
C ASN A 2 -11.38 5.07 -42.10
N ASN A 3 -11.65 5.90 -41.08
CA ASN A 3 -10.76 5.99 -39.93
C ASN A 3 -11.01 4.81 -39.00
N LYS A 4 -10.21 3.76 -39.15
CA LYS A 4 -10.14 2.67 -38.16
C LYS A 4 -9.45 3.23 -36.91
N VAL A 5 -10.19 3.36 -35.82
CA VAL A 5 -9.62 3.71 -34.51
C VAL A 5 -8.76 2.53 -34.05
N GLN A 6 -7.48 2.78 -33.76
CA GLN A 6 -6.60 1.80 -33.13
C GLN A 6 -6.80 1.88 -31.62
N LEU A 7 -7.12 0.74 -31.00
CA LEU A 7 -7.27 0.62 -29.55
C LEU A 7 -6.02 -0.05 -29.00
N HIS A 8 -5.58 0.39 -27.82
CA HIS A 8 -4.49 -0.22 -27.06
C HIS A 8 -5.06 -0.81 -25.77
N ASP A 9 -4.42 -1.88 -25.28
CA ASP A 9 -4.74 -2.43 -23.97
C ASP A 9 -4.42 -1.41 -22.89
N TRP A 10 -5.33 -1.25 -21.93
CA TRP A 10 -5.16 -0.30 -20.84
C TRP A 10 -4.40 -0.96 -19.68
N ASP A 11 -3.31 -0.34 -19.21
CA ASP A 11 -2.54 -0.79 -18.04
C ASP A 11 -2.46 0.30 -16.98
N ALA A 12 -2.99 0.02 -15.80
CA ALA A 12 -2.94 0.93 -14.65
C ALA A 12 -1.51 1.35 -14.29
N ALA A 13 -0.51 0.47 -14.49
CA ALA A 13 0.87 0.76 -14.13
C ALA A 13 1.46 1.95 -14.92
N GLU A 14 0.97 2.22 -16.13
CA GLU A 14 1.43 3.33 -16.98
C GLU A 14 0.93 4.70 -16.49
N HIS A 15 -0.03 4.70 -15.57
CA HIS A 15 -0.69 5.91 -15.07
C HIS A 15 -0.30 6.29 -13.64
N LEU A 16 0.49 5.46 -12.95
CA LEU A 16 0.98 5.75 -11.60
C LEU A 16 2.32 6.52 -11.69
N ARG A 17 2.27 7.85 -11.72
CA ARG A 17 3.44 8.69 -12.05
C ARG A 17 4.25 9.12 -10.84
N ASP A 18 3.59 9.26 -9.70
CA ASP A 18 4.22 9.67 -8.45
C ASP A 18 3.68 8.90 -7.24
N GLU A 19 4.25 9.19 -6.07
CA GLU A 19 3.88 8.52 -4.81
C GLU A 19 2.46 8.85 -4.34
N GLU A 20 1.92 10.00 -4.75
CA GLU A 20 0.57 10.41 -4.41
C GLU A 20 -0.45 9.61 -5.23
N ASP A 21 -0.22 9.44 -6.53
CA ASP A 21 -1.01 8.55 -7.40
C ASP A 21 -1.04 7.12 -6.85
N ILE A 22 0.12 6.60 -6.44
CA ILE A 22 0.23 5.25 -5.88
C ILE A 22 -0.56 5.12 -4.58
N ALA A 23 -0.48 6.13 -3.70
CA ALA A 23 -1.21 6.11 -2.44
C ALA A 23 -2.73 6.10 -2.68
N PHE A 24 -3.23 6.96 -3.58
CA PHE A 24 -4.64 6.98 -3.96
C PHE A 24 -5.08 5.69 -4.63
N PHE A 25 -4.23 5.09 -5.47
CA PHE A 25 -4.53 3.83 -6.12
C PHE A 25 -4.67 2.67 -5.11
N ILE A 26 -3.77 2.58 -4.14
CA ILE A 26 -3.85 1.56 -3.07
C ILE A 26 -5.08 1.81 -2.18
N GLU A 27 -5.38 3.07 -1.84
CA GLU A 27 -6.55 3.42 -1.04
C GLU A 27 -7.85 3.02 -1.77
N ALA A 28 -7.99 3.37 -3.05
CA ALA A 28 -9.14 3.00 -3.86
C ALA A 28 -9.31 1.47 -3.96
N ALA A 29 -8.21 0.73 -4.12
CA ALA A 29 -8.25 -0.72 -4.14
C ALA A 29 -8.70 -1.33 -2.80
N LEU A 30 -8.26 -0.76 -1.67
CA LEU A 30 -8.68 -1.21 -0.34
C LEU A 30 -10.14 -0.87 -0.04
N GLU A 31 -10.69 0.21 -0.62
CA GLU A 31 -12.11 0.51 -0.53
C GLU A 31 -12.97 -0.45 -1.37
N GLU A 32 -12.52 -0.81 -2.56
CA GLU A 32 -13.26 -1.69 -3.48
C GLU A 32 -13.35 -3.14 -2.96
N ALA A 33 -12.25 -3.68 -2.44
CA ALA A 33 -12.19 -5.07 -1.98
C ALA A 33 -11.38 -5.20 -0.66
N PRO A 34 -11.94 -4.76 0.48
CA PRO A 34 -11.22 -4.70 1.76
C PRO A 34 -10.79 -6.08 2.29
N ASP A 35 -11.54 -7.13 1.94
CA ASP A 35 -11.35 -8.50 2.45
C ASP A 35 -10.67 -9.44 1.43
N ASP A 36 -10.30 -8.95 0.25
CA ASP A 36 -9.66 -9.75 -0.80
C ASP A 36 -8.14 -9.56 -0.80
N SER A 37 -7.46 -10.42 -0.05
CA SER A 37 -6.00 -10.40 0.05
C SER A 37 -5.31 -10.64 -1.30
N ALA A 38 -5.89 -11.44 -2.20
CA ALA A 38 -5.31 -11.76 -3.50
C ALA A 38 -5.40 -10.56 -4.43
N PHE A 39 -6.55 -9.87 -4.43
CA PHE A 39 -6.73 -8.62 -5.13
C PHE A 39 -5.73 -7.55 -4.66
N ILE A 40 -5.62 -7.34 -3.34
CA ILE A 40 -4.67 -6.38 -2.76
C ILE A 40 -3.23 -6.74 -3.15
N ALA A 41 -2.86 -8.02 -3.16
CA ALA A 41 -1.54 -8.44 -3.60
C ALA A 41 -1.28 -8.15 -5.10
N SER A 42 -2.30 -8.30 -5.96
CA SER A 42 -2.19 -7.96 -7.38
C SER A 42 -2.00 -6.45 -7.59
N VAL A 43 -2.69 -5.61 -6.82
CA VAL A 43 -2.55 -4.15 -6.79
C VAL A 43 -1.14 -3.74 -6.40
N LEU A 44 -0.57 -4.35 -5.34
CA LEU A 44 0.83 -4.14 -4.98
C LEU A 44 1.79 -4.59 -6.10
N GLY A 45 1.40 -5.59 -6.89
CA GLY A 45 2.11 -5.99 -8.11
C GLY A 45 2.12 -4.91 -9.20
N ILE A 46 0.98 -4.25 -9.43
CA ILE A 46 0.87 -3.12 -10.36
C ILE A 46 1.79 -1.98 -9.90
N VAL A 47 1.78 -1.66 -8.60
CA VAL A 47 2.68 -0.65 -8.01
C VAL A 47 4.15 -1.00 -8.19
N ALA A 48 4.52 -2.28 -7.99
CA ALA A 48 5.87 -2.74 -8.23
C ALA A 48 6.30 -2.56 -9.70
N ARG A 49 5.40 -2.85 -10.65
CA ARG A 49 5.64 -2.65 -12.09
C ARG A 49 5.78 -1.16 -12.43
N ALA A 50 4.91 -0.31 -11.90
CA ALA A 50 5.00 1.14 -12.10
C ALA A 50 6.35 1.72 -11.62
N ARG A 51 6.89 1.17 -10.52
CA ARG A 51 8.22 1.52 -10.00
C ARG A 51 9.39 0.78 -10.65
N ASN A 52 9.13 -0.02 -11.68
CA ASN A 52 10.14 -0.82 -12.38
C ASN A 52 10.93 -1.78 -11.45
N ILE A 53 10.27 -2.27 -10.39
CA ILE A 53 10.84 -3.24 -9.44
C ILE A 53 10.66 -4.64 -10.03
N SER A 54 11.72 -5.15 -10.66
CA SER A 54 11.69 -6.42 -11.38
C SER A 54 12.03 -7.65 -10.53
N ASP A 55 12.70 -7.48 -9.38
CA ASP A 55 13.17 -8.61 -8.55
C ASP A 55 12.53 -8.67 -7.15
N LEU A 56 11.19 -8.65 -7.12
CA LEU A 56 10.42 -8.75 -5.87
C LEU A 56 10.69 -10.03 -5.07
N ALA A 57 11.01 -11.14 -5.74
CA ALA A 57 11.27 -12.41 -5.04
C ALA A 57 12.51 -12.32 -4.13
N ARG A 58 13.59 -11.69 -4.62
CA ARG A 58 14.81 -11.50 -3.83
C ARG A 58 14.61 -10.48 -2.71
N THR A 59 13.86 -9.40 -2.94
CA THR A 59 13.65 -8.35 -1.92
C THR A 59 12.68 -8.77 -0.82
N THR A 60 11.64 -9.54 -1.15
CA THR A 60 10.60 -9.96 -0.20
C THR A 60 10.98 -11.24 0.57
N GLY A 61 11.86 -12.08 0.00
CA GLY A 61 12.14 -13.41 0.51
C GLY A 61 10.94 -14.37 0.40
N ILE A 62 9.99 -14.09 -0.48
CA ILE A 62 8.85 -14.97 -0.79
C ILE A 62 9.26 -15.90 -1.93
N ALA A 63 8.85 -17.18 -1.84
CA ALA A 63 9.08 -18.14 -2.93
C ALA A 63 8.45 -17.63 -4.24
N ARG A 64 9.20 -17.72 -5.35
CA ARG A 64 8.77 -17.19 -6.66
C ARG A 64 7.39 -17.68 -7.09
N GLU A 65 7.11 -18.96 -6.91
CA GLU A 65 5.80 -19.54 -7.26
C GLU A 65 4.67 -18.89 -6.46
N THR A 66 4.83 -18.80 -5.14
CA THR A 66 3.85 -18.14 -4.27
C THR A 66 3.67 -16.68 -4.64
N LEU A 67 4.78 -15.95 -4.85
CA LEU A 67 4.73 -14.54 -5.22
C LEU A 67 3.98 -14.35 -6.54
N TYR A 68 4.30 -15.12 -7.59
CA TYR A 68 3.63 -14.96 -8.88
C TYR A 68 2.13 -15.30 -8.86
N LYS A 69 1.70 -16.28 -8.05
CA LYS A 69 0.26 -16.51 -7.81
C LYS A 69 -0.39 -15.27 -7.17
N MET A 70 0.23 -14.76 -6.10
CA MET A 70 -0.26 -13.56 -5.41
C MET A 70 -0.36 -12.34 -6.35
N LEU A 71 0.65 -12.10 -7.19
CA LEU A 71 0.67 -10.97 -8.12
C LEU A 71 -0.37 -11.09 -9.25
N ARG A 72 -0.87 -12.30 -9.53
CA ARG A 72 -1.94 -12.56 -10.50
C ARG A 72 -3.34 -12.52 -9.88
N GLY A 73 -3.46 -12.22 -8.59
CA GLY A 73 -4.72 -12.31 -7.88
C GLY A 73 -5.16 -13.75 -7.61
N GLU A 74 -4.23 -14.70 -7.63
CA GLU A 74 -4.51 -16.12 -7.38
C GLU A 74 -4.05 -16.56 -5.99
N GLY A 75 -4.81 -17.47 -5.39
CA GLY A 75 -4.52 -18.06 -4.09
C GLY A 75 -4.97 -17.21 -2.91
N ASN A 76 -4.48 -17.54 -1.72
CA ASN A 76 -4.81 -16.81 -0.48
C ASN A 76 -3.50 -16.37 0.20
N PRO A 77 -2.95 -15.19 -0.18
CA PRO A 77 -1.75 -14.66 0.46
C PRO A 77 -1.92 -14.58 1.97
N THR A 78 -0.97 -15.17 2.71
CA THR A 78 -0.96 -14.99 4.16
C THR A 78 -0.68 -13.53 4.51
N MET A 79 -1.20 -13.07 5.65
CA MET A 79 -0.93 -11.72 6.17
C MET A 79 0.57 -11.40 6.24
N GLY A 80 1.39 -12.40 6.58
CA GLY A 80 2.85 -12.27 6.61
C GLY A 80 3.47 -12.02 5.23
N ASN A 81 2.98 -12.70 4.19
CA ASN A 81 3.44 -12.47 2.82
C ASN A 81 3.00 -11.10 2.30
N LEU A 82 1.75 -10.71 2.56
CA LEU A 82 1.23 -9.41 2.17
C LEU A 82 2.01 -8.27 2.85
N SER A 83 2.29 -8.41 4.15
CA SER A 83 3.11 -7.46 4.91
C SER A 83 4.54 -7.35 4.39
N LYS A 84 5.18 -8.48 4.01
CA LYS A 84 6.51 -8.49 3.40
C LYS A 84 6.53 -7.78 2.05
N LEU A 85 5.53 -8.05 1.21
CA LEU A 85 5.38 -7.44 -0.10
C LEU A 85 5.19 -5.92 0.04
N ALA A 86 4.22 -5.48 0.85
CA ALA A 86 3.99 -4.07 1.15
C ALA A 86 5.28 -3.38 1.64
N ARG A 87 5.99 -3.99 2.59
CA ARG A 87 7.24 -3.44 3.12
C ARG A 87 8.37 -3.35 2.10
N SER A 88 8.48 -4.32 1.19
CA SER A 88 9.46 -4.26 0.10
C SER A 88 9.21 -3.08 -0.86
N LEU A 89 7.96 -2.61 -0.90
CA LEU A 89 7.51 -1.46 -1.65
C LEU A 89 7.45 -0.18 -0.79
N GLY A 90 8.00 -0.19 0.43
CA GLY A 90 8.00 1.00 1.30
C GLY A 90 6.66 1.28 2.03
N PHE A 91 5.69 0.36 1.95
CA PHE A 91 4.41 0.47 2.64
C PHE A 91 4.41 -0.35 3.94
N ARG A 92 3.49 0.01 4.85
CA ARG A 92 3.20 -0.79 6.05
C ARG A 92 1.69 -0.99 6.16
N LEU A 93 1.28 -2.14 6.65
CA LEU A 93 -0.11 -2.34 7.05
C LEU A 93 -0.35 -1.69 8.41
N SER A 94 -1.48 -1.00 8.56
CA SER A 94 -1.88 -0.36 9.81
C SER A 94 -3.37 -0.48 10.03
N LEU A 95 -3.77 -0.67 11.29
CA LEU A 95 -5.17 -0.59 11.69
C LEU A 95 -5.53 0.88 11.94
N VAL A 96 -6.64 1.31 11.34
CA VAL A 96 -7.21 2.65 11.49
C VAL A 96 -8.67 2.54 11.94
N PRO A 97 -9.20 3.51 12.70
CA PRO A 97 -10.62 3.55 12.97
C PRO A 97 -11.40 3.71 11.67
N VAL A 98 -12.52 3.00 11.56
CA VAL A 98 -13.46 3.10 10.44
C VAL A 98 -14.79 3.67 10.90
N ASP A 99 -15.51 4.35 10.01
CA ASP A 99 -16.87 4.82 10.26
C ASP A 99 -17.89 3.68 10.06
N SER A 100 -19.19 4.00 10.16
CA SER A 100 -20.26 3.03 9.94
C SER A 100 -20.32 2.49 8.51
N ASN A 101 -19.63 3.12 7.55
CA ASN A 101 -19.54 2.71 6.15
C ASN A 101 -18.23 1.98 5.84
N GLY A 102 -17.41 1.68 6.86
CA GLY A 102 -16.11 1.00 6.68
C GLY A 102 -14.99 1.89 6.15
N LYS A 103 -15.21 3.21 6.00
CA LYS A 103 -14.19 4.13 5.49
C LYS A 103 -13.24 4.58 6.60
N PRO A 104 -11.94 4.76 6.33
CA PRO A 104 -10.99 5.29 7.29
C PRO A 104 -11.42 6.65 7.84
N VAL A 105 -11.58 6.75 9.16
CA VAL A 105 -11.82 8.03 9.82
C VAL A 105 -10.50 8.78 9.86
N LYS A 106 -10.42 9.91 9.13
CA LYS A 106 -9.25 10.80 9.18
C LYS A 106 -8.99 11.19 10.63
N ALA A 107 -7.92 10.67 11.21
CA ALA A 107 -7.52 11.02 12.56
C ALA A 107 -7.23 12.51 12.61
N LYS A 108 -7.94 13.28 13.45
CA LYS A 108 -7.57 14.67 13.71
C LYS A 108 -6.13 14.68 14.22
N PRO A 109 -5.24 15.54 13.69
CA PRO A 109 -3.92 15.68 14.28
C PRO A 109 -4.11 16.03 15.75
N LYS A 110 -3.54 15.22 16.66
CA LYS A 110 -3.49 15.58 18.07
C LYS A 110 -2.76 16.92 18.14
N ALA A 111 -3.49 18.00 18.41
CA ALA A 111 -2.91 19.28 18.71
C ALA A 111 -1.83 19.06 19.77
N ASN A 112 -0.61 19.48 19.46
CA ASN A 112 0.54 19.31 20.33
C ASN A 112 0.21 19.98 21.69
N SER A 113 -0.10 19.20 22.72
CA SER A 113 -0.34 19.72 24.05
C SER A 113 1.01 20.14 24.64
N GLY A 114 1.38 21.39 24.39
CA GLY A 114 2.48 22.02 25.09
C GLY A 114 2.22 22.10 26.60
N LYS A 115 3.34 22.19 27.34
CA LYS A 115 3.52 22.39 28.79
C LYS A 115 3.51 21.08 29.61
N THR A 116 4.57 20.77 30.35
CA THR A 116 4.94 21.55 31.53
C THR A 116 6.40 21.41 31.92
N THR A 117 7.06 22.56 31.97
CA THR A 117 8.19 22.92 32.84
C THR A 117 8.20 22.19 34.18
N SER A 118 9.30 21.52 34.51
CA SER A 118 9.77 21.42 35.90
C SER A 118 11.29 21.39 35.92
N LYS A 119 11.85 22.59 35.91
CA LYS A 119 13.22 22.88 36.32
C LYS A 119 13.28 22.65 37.83
N LYS A 120 13.86 21.53 38.27
CA LYS A 120 14.34 21.38 39.66
C LYS A 120 15.64 20.59 39.66
N VAL A 121 16.72 21.23 39.22
CA VAL A 121 18.07 20.75 39.47
C VAL A 121 18.35 21.02 40.95
N LYS A 122 18.38 19.94 41.73
CA LYS A 122 19.01 19.89 43.05
C LYS A 122 20.42 20.47 42.94
N LYS A 123 20.73 21.49 43.72
CA LYS A 123 22.13 21.77 44.09
C LYS A 123 22.31 21.30 45.53
N VAL A 124 23.09 20.25 45.67
CA VAL A 124 23.60 19.69 46.92
C VAL A 124 25.12 19.82 46.82
N ALA A 125 25.77 20.13 47.94
CA ALA A 125 27.19 20.39 48.16
C ALA A 125 27.69 21.77 47.72
#